data_AF-A0AAD5KT61-F1
#
_entry.id   AF-A0AAD5KT61-F1
#
_cell.length_a   1.000
_cell.length_b   1.000
_cell.length_c   1.000
_cell.angle_alpha   90.00
_cell.angle_beta   90.00
_cell.angle_gamma   90.00
#
_symmetry.space_group_name_H-M   'P 1'
#
loop_
_entity.id
_entity.type
_entity.pdbx_description
1 polymer ?
#
loop_
_entity_poly.entity_id
_entity_poly.type
_entity_poly.pdbx_seq_one_letter_code
_entity_poly.pdbx_strand_id
1 'polypeptide(L)'
;MGNRNPYRISIDSKTGFLYWGEVGPDASADNPDRGPRGYDELNQARNAGFFGWPYFVGNNYPYRAYDYKTGISGEAFDPKKPINNSVNNTGLKNLPPVQPAFIWYPYGESKEFPQLGTGGRTAMAGPVYYNDGYPKETRYPDYFNGKLFFYDWIRNWIKAVSMKENGDYDSMEAFMPSTSFAAPVDMEVGPDGRLYILEYGKGWFSKNPDASISRIDYIAGNRPPKIKKFSLKNSTGLIPFKLEAKVEAIDSDGDALSYVWDLGNGLKKTTTVPSIEHIYTKAGEYVVNVQVIDNQKAITKSTNIEVVAGNASPKVAIQLNGNRSFYFTGKPIEYQVMVNDQGAVVNKSTVYVAKNYVKGQIKLEVLWDIKCILKHRLDKH
;
A
#
# COMPACT_ATOMS: atom_id res chain seq x y z
N MET A 1 -14.87 -32.49 0.60
CA MET A 1 -15.56 -32.35 1.91
C MET A 1 -14.52 -32.20 3.01
N GLY A 2 -14.93 -31.88 4.24
CA GLY A 2 -14.01 -31.78 5.37
C GLY A 2 -13.24 -30.48 5.44
N ASN A 3 -13.93 -29.36 5.28
CA ASN A 3 -13.38 -28.01 5.43
C ASN A 3 -14.06 -27.33 6.63
N ARG A 4 -13.34 -26.44 7.31
CA ARG A 4 -13.84 -25.54 8.38
C ARG A 4 -14.41 -24.25 7.79
N ASN A 5 -13.56 -23.48 7.12
CA ASN A 5 -13.83 -22.19 6.49
C ASN A 5 -12.97 -22.03 5.23
N PRO A 6 -13.37 -22.65 4.11
CA PRO A 6 -12.66 -22.54 2.84
C PRO A 6 -12.90 -21.16 2.23
N TYR A 7 -11.93 -20.26 2.40
CA TYR A 7 -12.02 -18.86 2.02
C TYR A 7 -11.05 -18.53 0.87
N ARG A 8 -11.60 -17.95 -0.20
CA ARG A 8 -10.97 -17.68 -1.51
C ARG A 8 -10.45 -18.93 -2.19
N ILE A 9 -11.02 -19.17 -3.37
CA ILE A 9 -10.87 -20.39 -4.15
C ILE A 9 -10.32 -19.98 -5.51
N SER A 10 -9.37 -20.75 -6.04
CA SER A 10 -8.87 -20.61 -7.39
C SER A 10 -8.85 -21.95 -8.10
N ILE A 11 -9.07 -21.94 -9.41
CA ILE A 11 -8.97 -23.13 -10.27
C ILE A 11 -7.84 -22.88 -11.24
N ASP A 12 -6.88 -23.80 -11.27
CA ASP A 12 -5.86 -23.82 -12.31
C ASP A 12 -6.50 -24.11 -13.67
N SER A 13 -6.38 -23.18 -14.59
CA SER A 13 -6.99 -23.24 -15.93
C SER A 13 -6.39 -24.30 -16.84
N LYS A 14 -5.19 -24.82 -16.55
CA LYS A 14 -4.52 -25.86 -17.33
C LYS A 14 -4.76 -27.25 -16.76
N THR A 15 -4.67 -27.41 -15.44
CA THR A 15 -4.76 -28.73 -14.79
C THR A 15 -6.16 -29.04 -14.27
N GLY A 16 -6.99 -28.02 -14.03
CA GLY A 16 -8.28 -28.14 -13.35
C GLY A 16 -8.17 -28.37 -11.84
N PHE A 17 -6.96 -28.29 -11.27
CA PHE A 17 -6.78 -28.42 -9.83
C PHE A 17 -7.41 -27.23 -9.09
N LEU A 18 -8.11 -27.54 -8.01
CA LEU A 18 -8.78 -26.57 -7.15
C LEU A 18 -7.86 -26.22 -5.98
N TYR A 19 -7.64 -24.94 -5.74
CA TYR A 19 -6.90 -24.42 -4.59
C TYR A 19 -7.82 -23.58 -3.72
N TRP A 20 -7.65 -23.63 -2.40
CA TRP A 20 -8.36 -22.72 -1.50
C TRP A 20 -7.56 -22.46 -0.23
N GLY A 21 -7.72 -21.25 0.30
CA GLY A 21 -7.29 -20.94 1.66
C GLY A 21 -8.29 -21.49 2.66
N GLU A 22 -7.82 -21.98 3.79
CA GLU A 22 -8.63 -22.61 4.81
C GLU A 22 -8.29 -21.99 6.16
N VAL A 23 -9.23 -21.25 6.74
CA VAL A 23 -9.02 -20.63 8.06
C VAL A 23 -9.32 -21.67 9.13
N GLY A 24 -8.30 -22.08 9.87
CA GLY A 24 -8.40 -23.12 10.89
C GLY A 24 -8.82 -22.61 12.27
N PRO A 25 -8.84 -23.49 13.29
CA PRO A 25 -9.30 -23.14 14.64
C PRO A 25 -8.33 -22.23 15.41
N ASP A 26 -8.80 -21.56 16.45
CA ASP A 26 -8.03 -20.51 17.16
C ASP A 26 -7.11 -21.04 18.27
N ALA A 27 -6.90 -22.36 18.36
CA ALA A 27 -6.07 -22.95 19.41
C ALA A 27 -4.60 -22.51 19.25
N SER A 28 -4.04 -21.83 20.25
CA SER A 28 -2.68 -21.29 20.19
C SER A 28 -1.58 -22.30 20.47
N ALA A 29 -1.90 -23.39 21.18
CA ALA A 29 -0.95 -24.42 21.60
C ALA A 29 -1.54 -25.84 21.44
N ASP A 30 -0.65 -26.82 21.32
CA ASP A 30 -1.01 -28.23 21.30
C ASP A 30 -1.55 -28.63 22.68
N ASN A 31 -2.56 -29.51 22.70
CA ASN A 31 -3.12 -30.06 23.92
C ASN A 31 -3.10 -31.60 23.83
N PRO A 32 -2.32 -32.31 24.68
CA PRO A 32 -2.22 -33.76 24.63
C PRO A 32 -3.56 -34.51 24.73
N ASP A 33 -4.54 -33.92 25.40
CA ASP A 33 -5.87 -34.50 25.60
C ASP A 33 -6.85 -34.08 24.50
N ARG A 34 -6.57 -33.06 23.68
CA ARG A 34 -7.53 -32.58 22.66
C ARG A 34 -7.02 -32.69 21.23
N GLY A 35 -5.74 -32.45 21.00
CA GLY A 35 -5.13 -32.48 19.69
C GLY A 35 -4.24 -31.25 19.43
N PRO A 36 -3.89 -31.01 18.17
CA PRO A 36 -2.93 -29.98 17.79
C PRO A 36 -3.47 -28.56 18.01
N ARG A 37 -2.55 -27.59 18.09
CA ARG A 37 -2.83 -26.17 17.87
C ARG A 37 -3.47 -25.97 16.49
N GLY A 38 -4.08 -24.82 16.28
CA GLY A 38 -4.65 -24.50 14.98
C GLY A 38 -3.58 -24.33 13.91
N TYR A 39 -3.93 -24.66 12.66
CA TYR A 39 -3.20 -24.27 11.44
C TYR A 39 -4.17 -23.58 10.47
N ASP A 40 -3.71 -22.55 9.77
CA ASP A 40 -4.35 -22.16 8.51
C ASP A 40 -3.66 -22.93 7.39
N GLU A 41 -4.40 -23.22 6.33
CA GLU A 41 -3.93 -24.10 5.26
C GLU A 41 -4.17 -23.45 3.89
N LEU A 42 -3.26 -23.71 2.97
CA LEU A 42 -3.58 -23.73 1.55
C LEU A 42 -3.80 -25.19 1.18
N ASN A 43 -4.95 -25.50 0.59
CA ASN A 43 -5.31 -26.84 0.19
C ASN A 43 -5.34 -26.97 -1.34
N GLN A 44 -5.18 -28.20 -1.83
CA GLN A 44 -5.26 -28.55 -3.25
C GLN A 44 -6.14 -29.81 -3.42
N ALA A 45 -7.14 -29.74 -4.29
CA ALA A 45 -7.94 -30.89 -4.69
C ALA A 45 -7.71 -31.19 -6.18
N ARG A 46 -7.18 -32.38 -6.45
CA ARG A 46 -7.04 -32.95 -7.81
C ARG A 46 -8.27 -33.78 -8.20
N ASN A 47 -9.07 -34.16 -7.23
CA ASN A 47 -10.30 -34.94 -7.33
C ASN A 47 -11.08 -34.78 -6.02
N ALA A 48 -12.30 -35.33 -5.98
CA ALA A 48 -13.11 -35.31 -4.77
C ALA A 48 -12.42 -36.07 -3.62
N GLY A 49 -12.36 -35.45 -2.44
CA GLY A 49 -11.69 -36.03 -1.26
C GLY A 49 -12.19 -35.50 0.07
N PHE A 50 -11.59 -36.01 1.15
CA PHE A 50 -11.79 -35.54 2.51
C PHE A 50 -10.54 -34.78 2.98
N PHE A 51 -10.71 -33.48 3.30
CA PHE A 51 -9.62 -32.56 3.64
C PHE A 51 -9.52 -32.30 5.16
N GLY A 52 -10.05 -33.24 5.95
CA GLY A 52 -9.65 -33.41 7.34
C GLY A 52 -10.59 -32.85 8.39
N TRP A 53 -11.14 -31.65 8.21
CA TRP A 53 -11.96 -31.02 9.25
C TRP A 53 -13.26 -31.78 9.54
N PRO A 54 -13.67 -31.99 10.81
CA PRO A 54 -13.07 -31.50 12.05
C PRO A 54 -12.10 -32.48 12.74
N TYR A 55 -11.71 -33.57 12.08
CA TYR A 55 -10.90 -34.63 12.68
C TYR A 55 -9.40 -34.38 12.56
N PHE A 56 -8.98 -33.63 11.56
CA PHE A 56 -7.58 -33.35 11.26
C PHE A 56 -7.36 -31.89 10.88
N VAL A 57 -6.11 -31.45 10.98
CA VAL A 57 -5.63 -30.13 10.54
C VAL A 57 -4.16 -30.24 10.10
N GLY A 58 -3.69 -29.30 9.29
CA GLY A 58 -2.33 -29.24 8.76
C GLY A 58 -1.95 -30.48 7.97
N ASN A 59 -0.80 -31.08 8.29
CA ASN A 59 -0.35 -32.33 7.67
C ASN A 59 -1.01 -33.56 8.30
N ASN A 60 -2.34 -33.59 8.30
CA ASN A 60 -3.15 -34.66 8.88
C ASN A 60 -2.92 -34.88 10.38
N TYR A 61 -2.62 -33.81 11.13
CA TYR A 61 -2.47 -33.90 12.58
C TYR A 61 -3.84 -34.23 13.22
N PRO A 62 -3.99 -35.34 13.95
CA PRO A 62 -5.28 -35.80 14.42
C PRO A 62 -5.72 -35.08 15.70
N TYR A 63 -6.98 -34.68 15.75
CA TYR A 63 -7.66 -34.42 17.00
C TYR A 63 -8.00 -35.74 17.72
N ARG A 64 -8.28 -35.64 19.03
CA ARG A 64 -8.76 -36.76 19.82
C ARG A 64 -10.28 -36.76 19.87
N ALA A 65 -10.88 -37.95 19.81
CA ALA A 65 -12.30 -38.09 20.12
C ALA A 65 -12.55 -37.53 21.52
N TYR A 66 -13.62 -36.76 21.68
CA TYR A 66 -13.94 -36.11 22.94
C TYR A 66 -15.41 -36.33 23.28
N ASP A 67 -15.67 -36.92 24.44
CA ASP A 67 -17.02 -37.04 24.97
C ASP A 67 -17.37 -35.76 25.71
N TYR A 68 -18.24 -34.94 25.11
CA TYR A 68 -18.67 -33.67 25.69
C TYR A 68 -19.58 -33.82 26.92
N LYS A 69 -20.14 -35.01 27.16
CA LYS A 69 -20.95 -35.29 28.36
C LYS A 69 -20.08 -35.63 29.56
N THR A 70 -19.03 -36.43 29.35
CA THR A 70 -18.14 -36.89 30.43
C THR A 70 -16.87 -36.04 30.56
N GLY A 71 -16.51 -35.27 29.53
CA GLY A 71 -15.27 -34.51 29.46
C GLY A 71 -14.03 -35.37 29.21
N ILE A 72 -14.22 -36.64 28.83
CA ILE A 72 -13.12 -37.59 28.66
C ILE A 72 -12.68 -37.63 27.20
N SER A 73 -11.37 -37.57 27.01
CA SER A 73 -10.73 -37.73 25.71
C SER A 73 -10.45 -39.21 25.42
N GLY A 74 -10.85 -39.65 24.23
CA GLY A 74 -10.56 -40.97 23.70
C GLY A 74 -9.32 -41.00 22.81
N GLU A 75 -9.30 -41.95 21.88
CA GLU A 75 -8.22 -42.12 20.91
C GLU A 75 -8.15 -40.98 19.88
N ALA A 76 -6.96 -40.78 19.32
CA ALA A 76 -6.77 -39.92 18.15
C ALA A 76 -7.46 -40.54 16.91
N PHE A 77 -8.02 -39.70 16.03
CA PHE A 77 -8.61 -40.19 14.79
C PHE A 77 -7.55 -40.81 13.85
N ASP A 78 -7.88 -41.93 13.18
CA ASP A 78 -7.00 -42.57 12.20
C ASP A 78 -7.11 -41.85 10.84
N PRO A 79 -6.04 -41.22 10.32
CA PRO A 79 -6.08 -40.52 9.03
C PRO A 79 -6.33 -41.45 7.83
N LYS A 80 -6.02 -42.75 7.94
CA LYS A 80 -6.22 -43.71 6.85
C LYS A 80 -7.65 -44.22 6.77
N LYS A 81 -8.36 -44.23 7.90
CA LYS A 81 -9.73 -44.76 8.01
C LYS A 81 -10.58 -43.95 9.00
N PRO A 82 -10.82 -42.65 8.75
CA PRO A 82 -11.60 -41.85 9.67
C PRO A 82 -13.07 -42.30 9.68
N ILE A 83 -13.70 -42.26 10.86
CA ILE A 83 -15.08 -42.70 11.06
C ILE A 83 -15.92 -41.52 11.53
N ASN A 84 -16.96 -41.19 10.76
CA ASN A 84 -18.01 -40.28 11.20
C ASN A 84 -19.09 -41.06 11.97
N ASN A 85 -18.91 -41.10 13.30
CA ASN A 85 -19.83 -41.72 14.24
C ASN A 85 -20.89 -40.77 14.79
N SER A 86 -21.08 -39.58 14.20
CA SER A 86 -22.13 -38.65 14.61
C SER A 86 -23.50 -39.32 14.53
N VAL A 87 -24.30 -39.18 15.59
CA VAL A 87 -25.68 -39.69 15.62
C VAL A 87 -26.59 -39.04 14.57
N ASN A 88 -26.16 -37.88 14.05
CA ASN A 88 -26.86 -37.15 12.99
C ASN A 88 -26.30 -37.44 11.60
N ASN A 89 -25.36 -38.38 11.45
CA ASN A 89 -24.77 -38.70 10.16
C ASN A 89 -25.75 -39.49 9.27
N THR A 90 -26.18 -38.88 8.17
CA THR A 90 -26.96 -39.53 7.11
C THR A 90 -26.12 -39.91 5.90
N GLY A 91 -24.83 -39.56 5.88
CA GLY A 91 -23.90 -39.79 4.79
C GLY A 91 -22.92 -40.93 5.07
N LEU A 92 -21.71 -40.81 4.54
CA LEU A 92 -20.66 -41.82 4.71
C LEU A 92 -20.26 -41.94 6.19
N LYS A 93 -20.34 -43.16 6.73
CA LYS A 93 -19.80 -43.48 8.06
C LYS A 93 -18.29 -43.70 8.02
N ASN A 94 -17.81 -44.49 7.06
CA ASN A 94 -16.38 -44.67 6.82
C ASN A 94 -15.96 -43.61 5.81
N LEU A 95 -15.15 -42.65 6.24
CA LEU A 95 -14.69 -41.56 5.40
C LEU A 95 -13.47 -42.01 4.56
N PRO A 96 -13.25 -41.40 3.39
CA PRO A 96 -12.01 -41.59 2.65
C PRO A 96 -10.78 -41.22 3.48
N PRO A 97 -9.59 -41.75 3.16
CA PRO A 97 -8.33 -41.29 3.76
C PRO A 97 -8.19 -39.78 3.62
N VAL A 98 -7.74 -39.12 4.69
CA VAL A 98 -7.58 -37.66 4.69
C VAL A 98 -6.46 -37.24 3.73
N GLN A 99 -6.73 -36.20 2.95
CA GLN A 99 -5.75 -35.55 2.09
C GLN A 99 -5.01 -34.48 2.91
N PRO A 100 -3.66 -34.49 2.93
CA PRO A 100 -2.90 -33.50 3.67
C PRO A 100 -3.05 -32.11 3.06
N ALA A 101 -2.92 -31.08 3.90
CA ALA A 101 -2.81 -29.71 3.42
C ALA A 101 -1.61 -29.55 2.48
N PHE A 102 -1.78 -28.72 1.46
CA PHE A 102 -0.72 -28.43 0.49
C PHE A 102 0.38 -27.55 1.12
N ILE A 103 -0.02 -26.53 1.89
CA ILE A 103 0.84 -25.70 2.74
C ILE A 103 0.07 -25.44 4.05
N TRP A 104 0.73 -25.43 5.22
CA TRP A 104 0.07 -25.17 6.50
C TRP A 104 0.96 -24.39 7.49
N TYR A 105 0.36 -23.54 8.32
CA TYR A 105 1.09 -22.73 9.29
C TYR A 105 0.25 -22.32 10.51
N PRO A 106 0.84 -22.33 11.73
CA PRO A 106 0.16 -21.91 12.94
C PRO A 106 0.28 -20.39 13.16
N TYR A 107 -0.23 -19.89 14.29
CA TYR A 107 0.05 -18.51 14.74
C TYR A 107 1.54 -18.28 14.98
N GLY A 108 2.24 -19.28 15.51
CA GLY A 108 3.69 -19.29 15.67
C GLY A 108 4.41 -19.61 14.36
N GLU A 109 5.73 -19.83 14.47
CA GLU A 109 6.54 -20.21 13.33
C GLU A 109 6.18 -21.62 12.85
N SER A 110 6.06 -21.80 11.53
CA SER A 110 5.93 -23.12 10.91
C SER A 110 7.33 -23.71 10.73
N LYS A 111 7.55 -24.95 11.18
CA LYS A 111 8.85 -25.61 11.00
C LYS A 111 9.09 -25.96 9.53
N GLU A 112 8.02 -26.31 8.83
CA GLU A 112 8.01 -26.73 7.45
C GLU A 112 8.01 -25.53 6.49
N PHE A 113 7.39 -24.42 6.91
CA PHE A 113 7.27 -23.20 6.10
C PHE A 113 7.63 -21.92 6.89
N PRO A 114 8.87 -21.80 7.40
CA PRO A 114 9.29 -20.68 8.26
C PRO A 114 9.12 -19.31 7.59
N GLN A 115 9.23 -19.24 6.26
CA GLN A 115 9.03 -18.03 5.46
C GLN A 115 7.61 -17.42 5.52
N LEU A 116 6.63 -18.14 6.09
CA LEU A 116 5.27 -17.64 6.31
C LEU A 116 5.15 -16.78 7.58
N GLY A 117 6.20 -16.75 8.41
CA GLY A 117 6.30 -15.89 9.59
C GLY A 117 5.36 -16.28 10.73
N THR A 118 5.04 -15.30 11.58
CA THR A 118 4.22 -15.43 12.79
C THR A 118 3.11 -14.37 12.82
N GLY A 119 2.14 -14.52 13.73
CA GLY A 119 1.04 -13.58 13.94
C GLY A 119 -0.32 -14.20 13.65
N GLY A 120 -1.37 -13.36 13.59
CA GLY A 120 -2.67 -13.81 13.10
C GLY A 120 -2.57 -14.33 11.67
N ARG A 121 -3.64 -14.96 11.19
CA ARG A 121 -3.59 -15.80 10.00
C ARG A 121 -4.93 -15.80 9.29
N THR A 122 -4.88 -15.74 7.98
CA THR A 122 -6.05 -15.95 7.12
C THR A 122 -5.52 -16.32 5.74
N ALA A 123 -5.30 -17.63 5.53
CA ALA A 123 -4.84 -18.16 4.25
C ALA A 123 -5.87 -17.91 3.13
N MET A 124 -5.40 -17.57 1.93
CA MET A 124 -6.22 -17.39 0.74
C MET A 124 -5.49 -17.88 -0.51
N ALA A 125 -6.20 -18.57 -1.40
CA ALA A 125 -5.66 -19.01 -2.69
C ALA A 125 -5.85 -17.93 -3.76
N GLY A 126 -4.77 -17.59 -4.47
CA GLY A 126 -4.80 -16.77 -5.67
C GLY A 126 -4.63 -17.60 -6.94
N PRO A 127 -4.48 -16.95 -8.10
CA PRO A 127 -4.41 -17.63 -9.39
C PRO A 127 -3.08 -18.36 -9.60
N VAL A 128 -3.11 -19.43 -10.40
CA VAL A 128 -1.93 -19.98 -11.06
C VAL A 128 -1.68 -19.17 -12.32
N TYR A 129 -0.47 -18.61 -12.46
CA TYR A 129 -0.15 -17.71 -13.56
C TYR A 129 0.37 -18.48 -14.78
N TYR A 130 -0.25 -18.29 -15.94
CA TYR A 130 0.25 -18.80 -17.23
C TYR A 130 0.42 -17.66 -18.22
N ASN A 131 1.58 -17.57 -18.86
CA ASN A 131 1.91 -16.44 -19.73
C ASN A 131 1.38 -16.57 -21.17
N ASP A 132 0.89 -17.75 -21.56
CA ASP A 132 0.64 -18.15 -22.94
C ASP A 132 -0.67 -17.59 -23.53
N GLY A 133 -1.51 -16.99 -22.67
CA GLY A 133 -2.74 -16.29 -23.06
C GLY A 133 -2.66 -14.76 -23.07
N TYR A 134 -1.50 -14.16 -22.80
CA TYR A 134 -1.39 -12.72 -22.53
C TYR A 134 -0.38 -11.97 -23.42
N PRO A 135 -0.58 -10.67 -23.68
CA PRO A 135 0.35 -9.85 -24.47
C PRO A 135 1.74 -9.79 -23.85
N LYS A 136 2.80 -9.90 -24.67
CA LYS A 136 4.20 -9.91 -24.19
C LYS A 136 4.60 -8.61 -23.49
N GLU A 137 3.97 -7.51 -23.87
CA GLU A 137 4.25 -6.16 -23.41
C GLU A 137 3.75 -5.92 -21.98
N THR A 138 2.83 -6.74 -21.50
CA THR A 138 2.07 -6.50 -20.26
C THR A 138 2.07 -7.68 -19.30
N ARG A 139 2.31 -8.90 -19.82
CA ARG A 139 2.46 -10.11 -19.02
C ARG A 139 3.73 -10.08 -18.17
N TYR A 140 3.74 -10.91 -17.14
CA TYR A 140 4.91 -11.13 -16.29
C TYR A 140 5.95 -12.02 -16.99
N PRO A 141 7.20 -12.01 -16.53
CA PRO A 141 8.24 -12.89 -17.05
C PRO A 141 7.84 -14.35 -17.00
N ASP A 142 8.42 -15.13 -17.92
CA ASP A 142 8.26 -16.59 -17.98
C ASP A 142 8.65 -17.28 -16.66
N TYR A 143 9.42 -16.60 -15.79
CA TYR A 143 9.71 -17.03 -14.42
C TYR A 143 8.46 -17.34 -13.58
N PHE A 144 7.36 -16.60 -13.76
CA PHE A 144 6.12 -16.82 -13.01
C PHE A 144 5.19 -17.85 -13.67
N ASN A 145 5.53 -18.36 -14.86
CA ASN A 145 4.70 -19.31 -15.57
C ASN A 145 4.58 -20.63 -14.78
N GLY A 146 3.34 -21.04 -14.50
CA GLY A 146 2.99 -22.20 -13.67
C GLY A 146 3.08 -21.97 -12.16
N LYS A 147 3.41 -20.77 -11.68
CA LYS A 147 3.46 -20.49 -10.23
C LYS A 147 2.07 -20.14 -9.69
N LEU A 148 1.75 -20.67 -8.51
CA LEU A 148 0.54 -20.32 -7.75
C LEU A 148 0.83 -19.10 -6.88
N PHE A 149 -0.01 -18.07 -6.96
CA PHE A 149 0.03 -16.99 -5.98
C PHE A 149 -0.76 -17.37 -4.73
N PHE A 150 -0.08 -17.38 -3.59
CA PHE A 150 -0.66 -17.68 -2.27
C PHE A 150 -0.55 -16.43 -1.39
N TYR A 151 -1.59 -16.04 -0.67
CA TYR A 151 -1.56 -14.80 0.11
C TYR A 151 -2.27 -14.92 1.46
N ASP A 152 -1.92 -14.04 2.39
CA ASP A 152 -2.51 -13.97 3.72
C ASP A 152 -2.96 -12.55 4.04
N TRP A 153 -4.24 -12.44 4.43
CA TRP A 153 -4.89 -11.17 4.72
C TRP A 153 -4.37 -10.49 5.99
N ILE A 154 -4.10 -11.24 7.07
CA ILE A 154 -3.59 -10.65 8.31
C ILE A 154 -2.11 -10.30 8.18
N ARG A 155 -1.33 -11.16 7.53
CA ARG A 155 0.14 -11.05 7.47
C ARG A 155 0.62 -10.19 6.29
N ASN A 156 -0.30 -9.73 5.44
CA ASN A 156 -0.04 -8.75 4.38
C ASN A 156 1.06 -9.17 3.39
N TRP A 157 1.19 -10.46 3.13
CA TRP A 157 2.15 -10.97 2.16
C TRP A 157 1.47 -11.72 1.03
N ILE A 158 2.19 -11.79 -0.08
CA ILE A 158 1.90 -12.67 -1.22
C ILE A 158 3.17 -13.50 -1.43
N LYS A 159 3.00 -14.80 -1.68
CA LYS A 159 4.05 -15.72 -2.08
C LYS A 159 3.77 -16.22 -3.49
N ALA A 160 4.83 -16.39 -4.27
CA ALA A 160 4.78 -17.19 -5.49
C ALA A 160 5.27 -18.60 -5.14
N VAL A 161 4.44 -19.61 -5.37
CA VAL A 161 4.70 -21.02 -5.09
C VAL A 161 5.07 -21.71 -6.39
N SER A 162 6.28 -22.25 -6.45
CA SER A 162 6.71 -23.14 -7.52
C SER A 162 6.19 -24.55 -7.24
N MET A 163 5.71 -25.21 -8.29
CA MET A 163 5.19 -26.58 -8.22
C MET A 163 6.00 -27.46 -9.16
N LYS A 164 6.12 -28.74 -8.80
CA LYS A 164 6.65 -29.78 -9.68
C LYS A 164 5.66 -30.02 -10.81
N GLU A 165 6.09 -30.70 -11.87
CA GLU A 165 5.25 -31.02 -13.03
C GLU A 165 3.97 -31.79 -12.65
N ASN A 166 4.01 -32.60 -11.60
CA ASN A 166 2.85 -33.33 -11.09
C ASN A 166 1.90 -32.48 -10.19
N GLY A 167 2.19 -31.20 -10.01
CA GLY A 167 1.44 -30.27 -9.16
C GLY A 167 1.76 -30.32 -7.67
N ASP A 168 2.77 -31.09 -7.25
CA ASP A 168 3.25 -31.09 -5.87
C ASP A 168 4.02 -29.80 -5.54
N TYR A 169 4.03 -29.42 -4.27
CA TYR A 169 4.85 -28.32 -3.78
C TYR A 169 6.34 -28.56 -4.07
N ASP A 170 7.03 -27.53 -4.52
CA ASP A 170 8.49 -27.52 -4.67
C ASP A 170 9.14 -26.46 -3.77
N SER A 171 8.80 -25.19 -3.99
CA SER A 171 9.39 -24.05 -3.30
C SER A 171 8.42 -22.87 -3.26
N MET A 172 8.71 -21.87 -2.42
CA MET A 172 8.00 -20.59 -2.46
C MET A 172 8.93 -19.42 -2.15
N GLU A 173 8.55 -18.26 -2.65
CA GLU A 173 9.28 -17.00 -2.44
C GLU A 173 8.31 -15.84 -2.20
N ALA A 174 8.81 -14.76 -1.60
CA ALA A 174 8.00 -13.56 -1.43
C ALA A 174 7.78 -12.86 -2.78
N PHE A 175 6.53 -12.53 -3.09
CA PHE A 175 6.19 -11.67 -4.23
C PHE A 175 6.17 -10.22 -3.75
N MET A 176 6.99 -9.37 -4.38
CA MET A 176 7.17 -7.96 -4.02
C MET A 176 7.48 -7.73 -2.52
N PRO A 177 8.60 -8.27 -1.98
CA PRO A 177 8.89 -8.23 -0.54
C PRO A 177 9.07 -6.81 0.04
N SER A 178 9.27 -5.80 -0.80
CA SER A 178 9.39 -4.39 -0.39
C SER A 178 8.07 -3.63 -0.43
N THR A 179 6.97 -4.26 -0.87
CA THR A 179 5.64 -3.66 -0.92
C THR A 179 4.88 -3.95 0.36
N SER A 180 4.32 -2.90 0.99
CA SER A 180 3.33 -3.08 2.06
C SER A 180 1.95 -3.21 1.42
N PHE A 181 1.42 -4.42 1.37
CA PHE A 181 0.00 -4.63 1.09
C PHE A 181 -0.86 -4.22 2.30
N ALA A 182 -2.13 -3.92 2.05
CA ALA A 182 -3.13 -3.50 3.01
C ALA A 182 -4.26 -4.53 3.07
N ALA A 183 -3.92 -5.69 3.63
CA ALA A 183 -4.81 -6.81 3.86
C ALA A 183 -5.46 -7.30 2.55
N PRO A 184 -4.69 -7.98 1.68
CA PRO A 184 -5.20 -8.46 0.40
C PRO A 184 -6.29 -9.50 0.63
N VAL A 185 -7.45 -9.30 0.00
CA VAL A 185 -8.63 -10.16 0.15
C VAL A 185 -9.00 -10.90 -1.13
N ASP A 186 -8.58 -10.41 -2.30
CA ASP A 186 -8.86 -11.04 -3.58
C ASP A 186 -7.73 -10.76 -4.57
N MET A 187 -7.55 -11.68 -5.53
CA MET A 187 -6.48 -11.58 -6.51
C MET A 187 -6.85 -12.28 -7.80
N GLU A 188 -6.73 -11.59 -8.93
CA GLU A 188 -7.07 -12.12 -10.25
C GLU A 188 -6.07 -11.67 -11.31
N VAL A 189 -5.88 -12.50 -12.34
CA VAL A 189 -5.10 -12.10 -13.53
C VAL A 189 -6.06 -11.56 -14.59
N GLY A 190 -5.86 -10.31 -15.00
CA GLY A 190 -6.66 -9.68 -16.05
C GLY A 190 -6.37 -10.27 -17.44
N PRO A 191 -7.24 -9.99 -18.44
CA PRO A 191 -7.00 -10.42 -19.82
C PRO A 191 -5.74 -9.80 -20.46
N ASP A 192 -5.16 -8.79 -19.82
CA ASP A 192 -3.90 -8.17 -20.18
C ASP A 192 -2.68 -8.82 -19.50
N GLY A 193 -2.87 -9.91 -18.76
CA GLY A 193 -1.79 -10.65 -18.10
C GLY A 193 -1.21 -9.98 -16.87
N ARG A 194 -1.87 -8.93 -16.36
CA ARG A 194 -1.48 -8.24 -15.12
C ARG A 194 -2.24 -8.79 -13.93
N LEU A 195 -1.63 -8.68 -12.76
CA LEU A 195 -2.26 -9.05 -11.49
C LEU A 195 -3.06 -7.86 -10.94
N TYR A 196 -4.30 -8.12 -10.56
CA TYR A 196 -5.18 -7.18 -9.87
C TYR A 196 -5.45 -7.69 -8.47
N ILE A 197 -5.28 -6.84 -7.47
CA ILE A 197 -5.37 -7.20 -6.06
C ILE A 197 -6.41 -6.29 -5.41
N LEU A 198 -7.40 -6.88 -4.75
CA LEU A 198 -8.35 -6.16 -3.91
C LEU A 198 -7.82 -6.12 -2.47
N GLU A 199 -7.71 -4.92 -1.92
CA GLU A 199 -7.14 -4.65 -0.60
C GLU A 199 -8.21 -4.06 0.33
N TYR A 200 -8.41 -4.70 1.49
CA TYR A 200 -9.42 -4.28 2.47
C TYR A 200 -9.03 -2.98 3.20
N GLY A 201 -7.73 -2.71 3.34
CA GLY A 201 -7.20 -1.64 4.18
C GLY A 201 -6.87 -2.11 5.61
N LYS A 202 -6.12 -1.30 6.36
CA LYS A 202 -5.59 -1.72 7.68
C LYS A 202 -6.56 -1.50 8.84
N GLY A 203 -7.58 -0.66 8.68
CA GLY A 203 -8.58 -0.42 9.71
C GLY A 203 -9.71 -1.45 9.69
N TRP A 204 -10.06 -1.98 10.85
CA TRP A 204 -11.15 -2.94 10.98
C TRP A 204 -12.50 -2.22 11.06
N PHE A 205 -13.48 -2.67 10.26
CA PHE A 205 -14.85 -2.16 10.28
C PHE A 205 -14.96 -0.63 10.14
N SER A 206 -13.99 -0.01 9.46
CA SER A 206 -13.89 1.43 9.27
C SER A 206 -13.71 1.79 7.80
N LYS A 207 -13.85 3.09 7.48
CA LYS A 207 -13.52 3.59 6.14
C LYS A 207 -12.00 3.70 6.05
N ASN A 208 -11.43 2.86 5.20
CA ASN A 208 -9.99 2.75 5.01
C ASN A 208 -9.54 3.61 3.82
N PRO A 209 -8.75 4.68 4.03
CA PRO A 209 -8.18 5.45 2.91
C PRO A 209 -7.15 4.64 2.10
N ASP A 210 -6.65 3.54 2.67
CA ASP A 210 -5.74 2.58 2.07
C ASP A 210 -6.46 1.35 1.46
N ALA A 211 -7.80 1.27 1.54
CA ALA A 211 -8.55 0.29 0.75
C ALA A 211 -8.48 0.64 -0.73
N SER A 212 -8.12 -0.33 -1.56
CA SER A 212 -7.89 -0.07 -2.98
C SER A 212 -8.03 -1.33 -3.84
N ILE A 213 -8.12 -1.11 -5.15
CA ILE A 213 -7.81 -2.13 -6.15
C ILE A 213 -6.47 -1.74 -6.75
N SER A 214 -5.45 -2.57 -6.53
CA SER A 214 -4.11 -2.38 -7.04
C SER A 214 -3.93 -3.17 -8.34
N ARG A 215 -3.38 -2.54 -9.37
CA ARG A 215 -2.88 -3.22 -10.58
C ARG A 215 -1.38 -3.30 -10.50
N ILE A 216 -0.83 -4.49 -10.64
CA ILE A 216 0.61 -4.72 -10.57
C ILE A 216 1.17 -4.89 -11.97
N ASP A 217 1.86 -3.85 -12.44
CA ASP A 217 2.58 -3.83 -13.71
C ASP A 217 3.99 -4.42 -13.56
N TYR A 218 4.35 -5.37 -14.41
CA TYR A 218 5.75 -5.74 -14.60
C TYR A 218 6.38 -4.80 -15.64
N ILE A 219 7.44 -4.11 -15.24
CA ILE A 219 8.23 -3.26 -16.13
C ILE A 219 9.49 -4.04 -16.47
N ALA A 220 9.55 -4.55 -17.70
CA ALA A 220 10.71 -5.25 -18.23
C ALA A 220 11.82 -4.26 -18.60
N GLY A 221 13.07 -4.60 -18.29
CA GLY A 221 14.22 -3.77 -18.63
C GLY A 221 14.33 -2.53 -17.77
N ASN A 222 14.44 -1.36 -18.40
CA ASN A 222 14.72 -0.09 -17.74
C ASN A 222 13.49 0.51 -17.06
N ARG A 223 13.61 0.82 -15.77
CA ARG A 223 12.54 1.48 -15.01
C ARG A 223 12.71 2.99 -15.11
N PRO A 224 11.66 3.76 -15.45
CA PRO A 224 11.76 5.20 -15.47
C PRO A 224 12.25 5.78 -14.13
N PRO A 225 13.05 6.87 -14.14
CA PRO A 225 13.55 7.49 -12.93
C PRO A 225 12.40 7.93 -12.03
N LYS A 226 12.59 7.93 -10.72
CA LYS A 226 11.58 8.40 -9.75
C LYS A 226 11.98 9.75 -9.17
N ILE A 227 11.13 10.76 -9.32
CA ILE A 227 11.29 12.05 -8.64
C ILE A 227 10.74 11.93 -7.22
N LYS A 228 11.61 12.10 -6.22
CA LYS A 228 11.23 12.17 -4.81
C LYS A 228 10.74 13.57 -4.44
N LYS A 229 11.40 14.59 -4.99
CA LYS A 229 11.08 16.00 -4.70
C LYS A 229 11.54 16.90 -5.82
N PHE A 230 10.74 17.90 -6.15
CA PHE A 230 11.14 19.04 -6.99
C PHE A 230 10.85 20.32 -6.21
N SER A 231 11.82 21.23 -6.11
CA SER A 231 11.69 22.43 -5.29
C SER A 231 12.48 23.62 -5.85
N LEU A 232 11.97 24.82 -5.56
CA LEU A 232 12.61 26.09 -5.82
C LEU A 232 12.98 26.75 -4.49
N LYS A 233 14.09 27.48 -4.44
CA LYS A 233 14.45 28.27 -3.25
C LYS A 233 13.44 29.41 -3.01
N ASN A 234 13.05 30.09 -4.08
CA ASN A 234 11.99 31.10 -4.11
C ASN A 234 11.20 30.93 -5.40
N SER A 235 9.90 31.18 -5.36
CA SER A 235 9.02 31.22 -6.55
C SER A 235 8.62 32.64 -6.96
N THR A 236 9.00 33.67 -6.19
CA THR A 236 8.71 35.06 -6.50
C THR A 236 9.93 35.95 -6.21
N GLY A 237 10.06 37.07 -6.91
CA GLY A 237 11.11 38.04 -6.66
C GLY A 237 11.18 39.18 -7.66
N LEU A 238 11.86 40.26 -7.29
CA LEU A 238 12.11 41.41 -8.16
C LEU A 238 13.06 41.05 -9.31
N ILE A 239 12.92 41.76 -10.43
CA ILE A 239 13.87 41.64 -11.54
C ILE A 239 15.17 42.44 -11.25
N PRO A 240 16.36 41.90 -11.61
CA PRO A 240 16.59 40.56 -12.14
C PRO A 240 16.37 39.47 -11.08
N PHE A 241 15.47 38.52 -11.35
CA PHE A 241 15.11 37.47 -10.40
C PHE A 241 15.95 36.23 -10.63
N LYS A 242 16.79 35.86 -9.64
CA LYS A 242 17.58 34.62 -9.66
C LYS A 242 16.75 33.44 -9.16
N LEU A 243 16.38 32.55 -10.07
CA LEU A 243 15.82 31.23 -9.80
C LEU A 243 16.94 30.25 -9.41
N GLU A 244 16.72 29.50 -8.34
CA GLU A 244 17.52 28.33 -7.95
C GLU A 244 16.57 27.13 -7.80
N ALA A 245 16.69 26.16 -8.71
CA ALA A 245 15.83 24.98 -8.77
C ALA A 245 16.64 23.71 -8.48
N LYS A 246 16.05 22.77 -7.75
CA LYS A 246 16.65 21.46 -7.40
C LYS A 246 15.64 20.34 -7.51
N VAL A 247 16.11 19.17 -7.95
CA VAL A 247 15.30 17.95 -8.03
C VAL A 247 16.03 16.80 -7.32
N GLU A 248 15.33 16.08 -6.46
CA GLU A 248 15.79 14.83 -5.88
C GLU A 248 15.17 13.71 -6.69
N ALA A 249 15.97 12.99 -7.47
CA ALA A 249 15.52 11.88 -8.28
C ALA A 249 16.47 10.69 -8.13
N ILE A 250 15.93 9.49 -8.30
CA ILE A 250 16.69 8.25 -8.29
C ILE A 250 16.35 7.44 -9.53
N ASP A 251 17.37 6.81 -10.09
CA ASP A 251 17.16 5.69 -11.00
C ASP A 251 17.21 4.39 -10.20
N SER A 252 16.29 3.47 -10.46
CA SER A 252 16.24 2.22 -9.69
C SER A 252 17.22 1.17 -10.22
N ASP A 253 17.67 1.32 -11.47
CA ASP A 253 18.61 0.46 -12.17
C ASP A 253 20.06 0.99 -12.06
N GLY A 254 20.23 2.19 -11.50
CA GLY A 254 21.53 2.81 -11.23
C GLY A 254 22.07 3.63 -12.39
N ASP A 255 21.22 3.92 -13.39
CA ASP A 255 21.61 4.65 -14.58
C ASP A 255 21.89 6.13 -14.31
N ALA A 256 22.76 6.71 -15.14
CA ALA A 256 23.08 8.14 -15.08
C ALA A 256 21.87 8.98 -15.55
N LEU A 257 21.59 10.05 -14.83
CA LEU A 257 20.44 10.92 -15.08
C LEU A 257 20.82 12.23 -15.76
N SER A 258 19.94 12.70 -16.63
CA SER A 258 19.95 14.03 -17.22
C SER A 258 18.63 14.76 -16.92
N TYR A 259 18.68 16.08 -16.85
CA TYR A 259 17.59 16.91 -16.38
C TYR A 259 17.27 17.97 -17.41
N VAL A 260 16.07 17.89 -18.00
CA VAL A 260 15.56 18.93 -18.92
C VAL A 260 14.62 19.83 -18.15
N TRP A 261 15.10 21.01 -17.82
CA TRP A 261 14.37 22.06 -17.11
C TRP A 261 13.57 22.89 -18.11
N ASP A 262 12.26 22.92 -17.94
CA ASP A 262 11.39 23.90 -18.57
C ASP A 262 11.28 25.10 -17.63
N LEU A 263 11.81 26.24 -18.07
CA LEU A 263 11.86 27.50 -17.31
C LEU A 263 10.69 28.42 -17.68
N GLY A 264 9.67 27.88 -18.36
CA GLY A 264 8.51 28.63 -18.81
C GLY A 264 8.75 29.36 -20.14
N ASN A 265 7.65 29.74 -20.79
CA ASN A 265 7.65 30.51 -22.05
C ASN A 265 8.51 29.89 -23.17
N GLY A 266 8.57 28.55 -23.20
CA GLY A 266 9.31 27.79 -24.22
C GLY A 266 10.82 27.66 -23.96
N LEU A 267 11.36 28.28 -22.91
CA LEU A 267 12.76 28.17 -22.57
C LEU A 267 13.04 26.83 -21.89
N LYS A 268 13.86 26.00 -22.52
CA LYS A 268 14.36 24.74 -21.94
C LYS A 268 15.87 24.72 -21.83
N LYS A 269 16.38 24.10 -20.77
CA LYS A 269 17.81 23.90 -20.54
C LYS A 269 18.07 22.50 -20.01
N THR A 270 19.20 21.91 -20.39
CA THR A 270 19.59 20.56 -19.94
C THR A 270 20.79 20.63 -19.01
N THR A 271 20.77 19.85 -17.93
CA THR A 271 21.91 19.67 -17.02
C THR A 271 22.15 18.19 -16.74
N THR A 272 23.37 17.85 -16.30
CA THR A 272 23.73 16.52 -15.76
C THR A 272 23.77 16.52 -14.23
N VAL A 273 23.72 17.69 -13.61
CA VAL A 273 23.57 17.86 -12.15
C VAL A 273 22.09 18.15 -11.81
N PRO A 274 21.59 17.70 -10.64
CA PRO A 274 20.19 17.80 -10.24
C PRO A 274 19.75 19.23 -9.81
N SER A 275 20.33 20.26 -10.41
CA SER A 275 20.03 21.65 -10.11
C SER A 275 20.30 22.58 -11.28
N ILE A 276 19.60 23.71 -11.31
CA ILE A 276 19.83 24.79 -12.28
C ILE A 276 19.64 26.16 -11.63
N GLU A 277 20.39 27.13 -12.13
CA GLU A 277 20.17 28.55 -11.87
C GLU A 277 19.75 29.28 -13.15
N HIS A 278 18.83 30.22 -13.03
CA HIS A 278 18.41 31.08 -14.14
C HIS A 278 18.05 32.48 -13.66
N ILE A 279 18.28 33.50 -14.50
CA ILE A 279 17.96 34.90 -14.19
C ILE A 279 16.86 35.36 -15.12
N TYR A 280 15.71 35.73 -14.56
CA TYR A 280 14.64 36.39 -15.29
C TYR A 280 14.83 37.90 -15.22
N THR A 281 15.00 38.54 -16.38
CA THR A 281 15.14 40.00 -16.50
C THR A 281 13.84 40.69 -16.91
N LYS A 282 12.83 39.92 -17.34
CA LYS A 282 11.50 40.42 -17.71
C LYS A 282 10.50 40.00 -16.65
N ALA A 283 9.69 40.96 -16.21
CA ALA A 283 8.57 40.67 -15.32
C ALA A 283 7.55 39.76 -16.03
N GLY A 284 6.93 38.85 -15.29
CA GLY A 284 5.95 37.90 -15.83
C GLY A 284 5.84 36.62 -15.01
N GLU A 285 4.90 35.78 -15.43
CA GLU A 285 4.67 34.44 -14.87
C GLU A 285 5.37 33.38 -15.74
N TYR A 286 5.99 32.42 -15.07
CA TYR A 286 6.75 31.33 -15.69
C TYR A 286 6.36 30.01 -15.02
N VAL A 287 5.94 29.03 -15.82
CA VAL A 287 5.62 27.69 -15.30
C VAL A 287 6.87 26.82 -15.38
N VAL A 288 7.45 26.50 -14.23
CA VAL A 288 8.71 25.75 -14.15
C VAL A 288 8.45 24.28 -13.83
N ASN A 289 9.09 23.38 -14.58
CA ASN A 289 9.09 21.94 -14.32
C ASN A 289 10.41 21.29 -14.80
N VAL A 290 10.62 20.03 -14.44
CA VAL A 290 11.78 19.26 -14.88
C VAL A 290 11.36 17.88 -15.37
N GLN A 291 11.99 17.43 -16.46
CA GLN A 291 11.98 16.05 -16.90
C GLN A 291 13.30 15.41 -16.53
N VAL A 292 13.23 14.28 -15.82
CA VAL A 292 14.38 13.44 -15.48
C VAL A 292 14.42 12.30 -16.47
N ILE A 293 15.57 12.12 -17.12
CA ILE A 293 15.77 11.18 -18.21
C ILE A 293 17.00 10.32 -17.92
N ASP A 294 16.86 9.01 -17.99
CA ASP A 294 18.00 8.08 -17.89
C ASP A 294 18.74 7.91 -19.23
N ASN A 295 19.83 7.15 -19.22
CA ASN A 295 20.64 6.84 -20.41
C ASN A 295 19.88 5.99 -21.46
N GLN A 296 18.84 5.27 -21.06
CA GLN A 296 17.96 4.47 -21.89
C GLN A 296 16.74 5.25 -22.40
N LYS A 297 16.70 6.56 -22.12
CA LYS A 297 15.70 7.55 -22.55
C LYS A 297 14.32 7.39 -21.92
N ALA A 298 14.16 6.65 -20.82
CA ALA A 298 12.89 6.71 -20.09
C ALA A 298 12.79 8.03 -19.30
N ILE A 299 11.56 8.55 -19.18
CA ILE A 299 11.32 9.93 -18.75
C ILE A 299 10.30 9.97 -17.62
N THR A 300 10.60 10.74 -16.59
CA THR A 300 9.64 11.15 -15.55
C THR A 300 9.59 12.66 -15.43
N LYS A 301 8.38 13.23 -15.37
CA LYS A 301 8.15 14.67 -15.29
C LYS A 301 7.69 15.08 -13.89
N SER A 302 8.21 16.19 -13.38
CA SER A 302 7.77 16.78 -12.12
C SER A 302 6.38 17.42 -12.23
N THR A 303 5.82 17.78 -11.07
CA THR A 303 4.74 18.78 -11.02
C THR A 303 5.24 20.14 -11.49
N ASN A 304 4.30 21.03 -11.83
CA ASN A 304 4.57 22.41 -12.20
C ASN A 304 4.66 23.30 -10.96
N ILE A 305 5.59 24.27 -10.96
CA ILE A 305 5.64 25.36 -9.98
C ILE A 305 5.54 26.69 -10.74
N GLU A 306 4.56 27.50 -10.36
CA GLU A 306 4.42 28.87 -10.88
C GLU A 306 5.48 29.78 -10.27
N VAL A 307 6.16 30.53 -11.12
CA VAL A 307 7.18 31.51 -10.76
C VAL A 307 6.78 32.89 -11.23
N VAL A 308 6.83 33.88 -10.35
CA VAL A 308 6.51 35.28 -10.67
C VAL A 308 7.78 36.13 -10.58
N ALA A 309 8.29 36.58 -11.72
CA ALA A 309 9.39 37.53 -11.76
C ALA A 309 8.84 38.96 -11.85
N GLY A 310 9.47 39.89 -11.15
CA GLY A 310 9.07 41.30 -11.09
C GLY A 310 8.17 41.64 -9.91
N ASN A 311 7.70 40.65 -9.15
CA ASN A 311 6.98 40.86 -7.90
C ASN A 311 7.57 39.98 -6.80
N ALA A 312 7.97 40.57 -5.67
CA ALA A 312 8.45 39.82 -4.52
C ALA A 312 7.27 39.35 -3.65
N SER A 313 7.47 38.33 -2.81
CA SER A 313 6.46 37.97 -1.81
C SER A 313 6.18 39.17 -0.89
N PRO A 314 4.89 39.51 -0.66
CA PRO A 314 4.53 40.65 0.17
C PRO A 314 4.96 40.40 1.62
N LYS A 315 5.58 41.41 2.23
CA LYS A 315 5.84 41.42 3.67
C LYS A 315 4.64 42.00 4.37
N VAL A 316 3.97 41.19 5.19
CA VAL A 316 2.89 41.68 6.04
C VAL A 316 3.34 41.74 7.49
N ALA A 317 3.11 42.88 8.12
CA ALA A 317 3.28 43.09 9.55
C ALA A 317 1.97 43.59 10.15
N ILE A 318 1.70 43.18 11.38
CA ILE A 318 0.56 43.69 12.15
C ILE A 318 1.11 44.38 13.39
N GLN A 319 0.80 45.66 13.51
CA GLN A 319 1.19 46.48 14.64
C GLN A 319 -0.02 46.66 15.55
N LEU A 320 0.09 46.17 16.79
CA LEU A 320 -0.89 46.41 17.82
C LEU A 320 -0.63 47.75 18.49
N ASN A 321 -1.66 48.59 18.58
CA ASN A 321 -1.65 49.82 19.36
C ASN A 321 -2.25 49.51 20.74
N GLY A 322 -1.44 49.64 21.80
CA GLY A 322 -1.86 49.34 23.18
C GLY A 322 -1.37 47.99 23.70
N ASN A 323 -2.17 47.34 24.56
CA ASN A 323 -1.76 46.15 25.32
C ASN A 323 -1.51 44.94 24.41
N ARG A 324 -0.29 44.39 24.47
CA ARG A 324 0.16 43.23 23.69
C ARG A 324 0.07 41.90 24.45
N SER A 325 -0.23 41.95 25.73
CA SER A 325 -0.13 40.82 26.65
C SER A 325 -1.46 40.20 27.02
N PHE A 326 -2.57 40.96 26.95
CA PHE A 326 -3.88 40.51 27.43
C PHE A 326 -5.02 40.96 26.51
N TYR A 327 -5.93 40.03 26.19
CA TYR A 327 -7.21 40.35 25.58
C TYR A 327 -8.28 40.56 26.67
N PHE A 328 -9.08 41.61 26.52
CA PHE A 328 -10.20 41.90 27.40
C PHE A 328 -11.50 41.81 26.61
N THR A 329 -12.41 40.94 27.04
CA THR A 329 -13.73 40.79 26.42
C THR A 329 -14.47 42.13 26.39
N GLY A 330 -14.97 42.52 25.21
CA GLY A 330 -15.70 43.78 25.02
C GLY A 330 -14.83 45.01 24.79
N LYS A 331 -13.49 44.91 24.88
CA LYS A 331 -12.59 46.00 24.46
C LYS A 331 -12.11 45.77 23.01
N PRO A 332 -12.26 46.76 22.11
CA PRO A 332 -11.69 46.66 20.77
C PRO A 332 -10.16 46.59 20.86
N ILE A 333 -9.56 45.78 20.01
CA ILE A 333 -8.11 45.74 19.82
C ILE A 333 -7.80 46.70 18.67
N GLU A 334 -7.02 47.73 18.94
CA GLU A 334 -6.52 48.60 17.90
C GLU A 334 -5.30 47.95 17.24
N TYR A 335 -5.38 47.73 15.93
CA TYR A 335 -4.28 47.19 15.16
C TYR A 335 -4.17 47.91 13.82
N GLN A 336 -2.97 47.91 13.27
CA GLN A 336 -2.65 48.40 11.94
C GLN A 336 -1.97 47.28 11.15
N VAL A 337 -2.49 46.99 9.95
CA VAL A 337 -1.84 46.07 9.01
C VAL A 337 -0.97 46.87 8.08
N MET A 338 0.32 46.56 8.08
CA MET A 338 1.30 47.10 7.14
C MET A 338 1.63 46.01 6.13
N VAL A 339 1.23 46.22 4.88
CA VAL A 339 1.62 45.36 3.77
C VAL A 339 2.62 46.13 2.91
N ASN A 340 3.81 45.56 2.75
CA ASN A 340 4.79 46.03 1.78
C ASN A 340 4.95 44.97 0.69
N ASP A 341 4.40 45.25 -0.48
CA ASP A 341 4.56 44.41 -1.65
C ASP A 341 5.51 45.12 -2.63
N GLN A 342 6.72 44.58 -2.76
CA GLN A 342 7.72 45.17 -3.63
C GLN A 342 7.54 44.64 -5.04
N GLY A 343 7.09 45.51 -5.95
CA GLY A 343 6.84 45.17 -7.36
C GLY A 343 5.36 45.18 -7.75
N ALA A 344 4.43 45.40 -6.81
CA ALA A 344 3.01 45.51 -7.08
C ALA A 344 2.32 46.56 -6.19
N VAL A 345 1.14 47.02 -6.61
CA VAL A 345 0.26 47.84 -5.78
C VAL A 345 -0.60 46.92 -4.91
N VAL A 346 -0.55 47.09 -3.59
CA VAL A 346 -1.34 46.27 -2.65
C VAL A 346 -2.84 46.54 -2.84
N ASN A 347 -3.57 45.53 -3.29
CA ASN A 347 -5.03 45.56 -3.27
C ASN A 347 -5.55 45.28 -1.85
N LYS A 348 -5.96 46.35 -1.14
CA LYS A 348 -6.44 46.27 0.25
C LYS A 348 -7.67 45.36 0.42
N SER A 349 -8.46 45.14 -0.63
CA SER A 349 -9.62 44.22 -0.57
C SER A 349 -9.24 42.74 -0.46
N THR A 350 -7.98 42.39 -0.76
CA THR A 350 -7.44 41.02 -0.68
C THR A 350 -6.66 40.73 0.60
N VAL A 351 -6.60 41.70 1.51
CA VAL A 351 -5.89 41.62 2.79
C VAL A 351 -6.89 41.16 3.86
N TYR A 352 -6.76 39.92 4.32
CA TYR A 352 -7.63 39.36 5.36
C TYR A 352 -6.87 39.20 6.67
N VAL A 353 -7.48 39.65 7.77
CA VAL A 353 -6.95 39.55 9.12
C VAL A 353 -7.76 38.49 9.87
N ALA A 354 -7.13 37.38 10.21
CA ALA A 354 -7.74 36.33 11.02
C ALA A 354 -7.29 36.45 12.47
N LYS A 355 -8.25 36.41 13.41
CA LYS A 355 -7.97 36.43 14.86
C LYS A 355 -8.13 35.02 15.43
N ASN A 356 -7.04 34.44 15.89
CA ASN A 356 -7.05 33.17 16.62
C ASN A 356 -6.79 33.45 18.11
N TYR A 357 -7.62 32.90 19.01
CA TYR A 357 -7.40 32.99 20.45
C TYR A 357 -7.65 31.63 21.12
N VAL A 358 -6.93 31.35 22.21
CA VAL A 358 -7.12 30.18 23.05
C VAL A 358 -7.83 30.61 24.33
N LYS A 359 -8.93 29.95 24.66
CA LYS A 359 -9.71 30.23 25.88
C LYS A 359 -9.02 29.60 27.09
N GLY A 360 -8.44 30.43 27.97
CA GLY A 360 -7.86 29.99 29.24
C GLY A 360 -8.92 29.69 30.31
N GLN A 361 -8.59 28.85 31.31
CA GLN A 361 -9.48 28.47 32.43
C GLN A 361 -9.70 29.58 33.47
N ILE A 362 -8.99 30.71 33.36
CA ILE A 362 -9.18 31.91 34.17
C ILE A 362 -9.47 33.02 33.15
N LYS A 363 -10.42 33.95 33.41
CA LYS A 363 -10.97 34.98 32.47
C LYS A 363 -9.93 35.96 31.87
N LEU A 364 -8.91 35.45 31.20
CA LEU A 364 -7.86 36.13 30.45
C LEU A 364 -7.60 35.26 29.22
N GLU A 365 -8.02 35.73 28.05
CA GLU A 365 -7.67 35.10 26.78
C GLU A 365 -6.35 35.73 26.30
N VAL A 366 -5.41 34.90 25.87
CA VAL A 366 -4.10 35.36 25.36
C VAL A 366 -4.17 35.41 23.85
N LEU A 367 -3.90 36.59 23.28
CA LEU A 367 -3.91 36.82 21.84
C LEU A 367 -2.59 36.31 21.26
N TRP A 368 -2.62 35.13 20.65
CA TRP A 368 -1.39 34.40 20.33
C TRP A 368 -0.87 34.67 18.92
N ASP A 369 -1.75 35.00 17.96
CA ASP A 369 -1.34 35.28 16.58
C ASP A 369 -2.41 36.08 15.82
N ILE A 370 -1.96 37.04 15.01
CA ILE A 370 -2.78 37.66 13.97
C ILE A 370 -2.04 37.42 12.65
N LYS A 371 -2.63 36.60 11.78
CA LYS A 371 -2.07 36.30 10.45
C LYS A 371 -2.78 37.13 9.40
N CYS A 372 -2.01 37.65 8.46
CA CYS A 372 -2.53 38.22 7.23
C CYS A 372 -2.25 37.28 6.07
N ILE A 373 -3.25 37.07 5.21
CA ILE A 373 -3.14 36.25 4.01
C ILE A 373 -3.39 37.18 2.81
N LEU A 374 -2.41 37.28 1.89
CA LEU A 374 -2.62 37.85 0.55
C LEU A 374 -2.93 36.72 -0.42
N LYS A 375 -4.04 36.84 -1.15
CA LYS A 375 -4.41 35.89 -2.21
C LYS A 375 -3.86 36.42 -3.53
N HIS A 376 -2.76 35.84 -4.03
CA HIS A 376 -2.22 36.22 -5.34
C HIS A 376 -3.22 35.88 -6.46
N ARG A 377 -3.82 36.91 -7.07
CA ARG A 377 -4.18 36.91 -8.48
C ARG A 377 -3.59 38.19 -9.05
N LEU A 378 -2.69 38.05 -10.02
CA LEU A 378 -2.31 39.16 -10.88
C LEU A 378 -3.56 39.51 -11.70
N ASP A 379 -4.22 40.60 -11.33
CA ASP A 379 -5.26 41.19 -12.18
C ASP A 379 -4.57 41.66 -13.47
N LYS A 380 -4.97 41.05 -14.59
CA LYS A 380 -4.53 41.42 -15.93
C LYS A 380 -4.98 42.86 -16.20
N HIS A 381 -4.02 43.75 -16.46
CA HIS A 381 -4.29 45.03 -17.11
C HIS A 381 -4.59 44.84 -18.59
#